data_AF-A0A3Q0J9L4-F1
#
_entry.id   AF-A0A3Q0J9L4-F1
#
_cell.length_a   1.000
_cell.length_b   1.000
_cell.length_c   1.000
_cell.angle_alpha   90.00
_cell.angle_beta   90.00
_cell.angle_gamma   90.00
#
_symmetry.space_group_name_H-M   'P 1'
#
loop_
_entity.id
_entity.type
_entity.pdbx_description
1 polymer ?
#
loop_
_entity_poly.entity_id
_entity_poly.type
_entity_poly.pdbx_seq_one_letter_code
_entity_poly.pdbx_strand_id
1 'polypeptide(L)'
;VNTMRKPTPGIPNPASTLTTNHSRYYGYKTGPCILQGLTIQNLRLGPLKLLNFSTGLLLFKMIEVVTEDYVKYNSRLNHDNTNFHQFLQHIDQVFYCLYGHPVSKQCVRNYIKQKYYLQSHNALGVAFTYERAKQVYFFYKTTKVAEFDTLSKNYSISLDVETMFRSIIREIPEAERPDKYIELVSSGIKRNASFSEIFSQVEPRLCEELRDIYYYIGDYHFKNKVFNKAINYYLLDICVNHNRVDAWAAMTLSQQKLIEMCLNSGDTIEEADTITSDCLWTCNSFKIILSLDSTLLPLYIEYGTFAYTIAAFSSRRIKCDSVVGVMSLEQFTALEKLKTELLATCSQNFLRATQVLHRHYKYNKIENDEKWLHLYMLGDPELNSVPFDTIQHWLVLYHIVKYEESRPDLNTSAAGTDLNISTESSPEKSSDDLYYRQSCYSTRLLFIAHEYLGKRSWCCHENGE
;
A
#
# COMPACT_ATOMS: atom_id res chain seq x y z
N VAL A 1 -44.04 72.85 17.02
CA VAL A 1 -43.79 73.38 18.38
C VAL A 1 -44.61 72.54 19.35
N ASN A 2 -43.92 71.80 20.23
CA ASN A 2 -44.29 71.34 21.58
C ASN A 2 -45.63 70.59 21.77
N THR A 3 -45.70 69.41 22.40
CA THR A 3 -44.97 68.95 23.59
C THR A 3 -44.89 67.42 23.68
N MET A 4 -43.75 66.96 24.23
CA MET A 4 -43.50 65.61 24.71
C MET A 4 -44.33 65.29 25.98
N ARG A 5 -44.66 64.00 26.20
CA ARG A 5 -44.28 63.27 27.44
C ARG A 5 -44.37 61.75 27.27
N LYS A 6 -43.39 61.09 27.89
CA LYS A 6 -42.96 59.68 27.81
C LYS A 6 -43.70 58.79 28.86
N PRO A 7 -43.45 57.45 28.88
CA PRO A 7 -44.43 56.37 29.16
C PRO A 7 -44.25 55.63 30.50
N THR A 8 -45.14 54.67 30.81
CA THR A 8 -44.93 53.27 31.34
C THR A 8 -46.17 52.77 32.13
N PRO A 9 -46.34 51.45 32.41
CA PRO A 9 -46.30 50.30 31.50
C PRO A 9 -47.55 49.40 31.67
N GLY A 10 -48.25 49.08 30.58
CA GLY A 10 -49.30 48.06 30.55
C GLY A 10 -48.78 46.77 29.92
N ILE A 11 -48.84 45.68 30.68
CA ILE A 11 -48.47 44.30 30.33
C ILE A 11 -49.07 43.89 28.96
N PRO A 12 -48.28 43.35 28.02
CA PRO A 12 -48.84 42.58 26.90
C PRO A 12 -48.49 41.10 26.97
N ASN A 13 -49.54 40.32 26.72
CA ASN A 13 -49.65 38.87 26.53
C ASN A 13 -48.51 38.23 25.69
N PRO A 14 -48.03 37.02 26.05
CA PRO A 14 -46.95 36.32 25.34
C PRO A 14 -47.51 35.45 24.20
N ALA A 15 -48.11 36.05 23.18
CA ALA A 15 -48.75 35.26 22.11
C ALA A 15 -48.56 35.77 20.67
N SER A 16 -47.68 36.75 20.39
CA SER A 16 -47.60 37.34 19.04
C SER A 16 -46.20 37.64 18.51
N THR A 17 -45.17 36.95 18.98
CA THR A 17 -43.81 37.03 18.39
C THR A 17 -43.17 35.66 18.24
N LEU A 18 -43.71 34.80 17.38
CA LEU A 18 -43.06 33.53 17.01
C LEU A 18 -43.25 33.12 15.54
N THR A 19 -43.59 34.07 14.66
CA THR A 19 -43.79 33.78 13.24
C THR A 19 -43.14 34.84 12.38
N THR A 20 -41.81 34.78 12.26
CA THR A 20 -41.00 35.19 11.09
C THR A 20 -39.55 35.36 11.53
N ASN A 21 -38.71 34.33 11.32
CA ASN A 21 -37.23 34.42 11.10
C ASN A 21 -36.46 33.11 11.37
N HIS A 22 -37.02 31.93 11.04
CA HIS A 22 -36.27 30.66 11.19
C HIS A 22 -36.01 29.89 9.88
N SER A 23 -36.27 30.48 8.70
CA SER A 23 -36.05 29.81 7.41
C SER A 23 -34.73 30.15 6.70
N ARG A 24 -33.77 30.81 7.36
CA ARG A 24 -32.50 31.25 6.72
C ARG A 24 -31.20 30.66 7.27
N TYR A 25 -31.26 29.77 8.26
CA TYR A 25 -30.10 28.98 8.65
C TYR A 25 -30.43 27.51 8.38
N TYR A 26 -29.54 26.80 7.70
CA TYR A 26 -29.60 25.39 7.33
C TYR A 26 -30.35 25.07 6.02
N GLY A 27 -29.62 25.13 4.91
CA GLY A 27 -30.05 24.67 3.60
C GLY A 27 -30.10 23.14 3.48
N TYR A 28 -31.07 22.50 4.13
CA TYR A 28 -31.39 21.09 3.91
C TYR A 28 -32.65 20.96 3.06
N LYS A 29 -32.50 20.92 1.72
CA LYS A 29 -33.64 20.73 0.81
C LYS A 29 -33.75 19.34 0.19
N THR A 30 -32.80 18.42 0.43
CA THR A 30 -32.75 17.13 -0.28
C THR A 30 -32.31 15.95 0.60
N GLY A 31 -32.77 15.90 1.85
CA GLY A 31 -32.58 14.74 2.75
C GLY A 31 -33.93 14.16 3.20
N PRO A 32 -34.03 12.84 3.50
CA PRO A 32 -35.22 12.22 4.07
C PRO A 32 -35.68 12.99 5.31
N CYS A 33 -36.96 13.36 5.40
CA CYS A 33 -37.53 14.17 6.48
C CYS A 33 -37.29 13.57 7.89
N ILE A 34 -37.09 12.25 7.98
CA ILE A 34 -36.82 11.54 9.22
C ILE A 34 -35.42 11.90 9.77
N LEU A 35 -34.40 11.96 8.90
CA LEU A 35 -33.04 12.32 9.29
C LEU A 35 -32.94 13.75 9.81
N GLN A 36 -33.69 14.68 9.21
CA GLN A 36 -33.80 16.05 9.70
C GLN A 36 -34.42 16.10 11.11
N GLY A 37 -35.47 15.31 11.36
CA GLY A 37 -36.09 15.18 12.68
C GLY A 37 -35.14 14.62 13.74
N LEU A 38 -34.39 13.57 13.38
CA LEU A 38 -33.42 12.92 14.27
C LEU A 38 -32.21 13.82 14.59
N THR A 39 -31.71 14.59 13.62
CA THR A 39 -30.65 15.59 13.84
C THR A 39 -31.10 16.69 14.78
N ILE A 40 -32.33 17.20 14.62
CA ILE A 40 -32.91 18.22 15.52
C ILE A 40 -33.05 17.67 16.94
N GLN A 41 -33.48 16.41 17.10
CA GLN A 41 -33.58 15.77 18.41
C GLN A 41 -32.21 15.59 19.07
N ASN A 42 -31.20 15.11 18.34
CA ASN A 42 -29.85 14.92 18.88
C ASN A 42 -29.20 16.25 19.32
N LEU A 43 -29.37 17.31 18.53
CA LEU A 43 -28.88 18.67 18.86
C LEU A 43 -29.61 19.31 20.05
N ARG A 44 -30.90 19.03 20.25
CA ARG A 44 -31.70 19.62 21.36
C ARG A 44 -31.62 18.82 22.65
N LEU A 45 -31.54 17.49 22.57
CA LEU A 45 -31.57 16.60 23.73
C LEU A 45 -30.17 16.23 24.26
N GLY A 46 -29.13 16.36 23.42
CA GLY A 46 -27.73 16.14 23.81
C GLY A 46 -27.25 17.01 24.98
N PRO A 47 -27.45 18.35 24.94
CA PRO A 47 -27.06 19.23 26.05
C PRO A 47 -27.80 18.94 27.36
N LEU A 48 -28.99 18.33 27.29
CA LEU A 48 -29.83 18.01 28.44
C LEU A 48 -29.49 16.66 29.09
N LYS A 49 -28.47 15.94 28.60
CA LYS A 49 -28.10 14.57 29.03
C LYS A 49 -29.22 13.52 28.88
N LEU A 50 -30.29 13.84 28.14
CA LEU A 50 -31.46 12.98 28.00
C LEU A 50 -31.25 11.84 27.00
N LEU A 51 -30.18 11.90 26.19
CA LEU A 51 -29.88 10.87 25.17
C LEU A 51 -29.53 9.49 25.78
N ASN A 52 -28.98 9.45 27.01
CA ASN A 52 -28.59 8.21 27.69
C ASN A 52 -29.45 7.86 28.92
N PHE A 53 -30.55 8.58 29.17
CA PHE A 53 -31.37 8.40 30.38
C PHE A 53 -32.00 6.99 30.48
N SER A 54 -32.19 6.30 29.35
CA SER A 54 -32.67 4.93 29.23
C SER A 54 -31.67 4.02 28.52
N THR A 55 -30.40 4.02 28.95
CA THR A 55 -29.34 3.16 28.37
C THR A 55 -29.15 3.34 26.86
N GLY A 56 -29.33 4.56 26.34
CA GLY A 56 -29.12 4.86 24.92
C GLY A 56 -30.22 4.36 23.97
N LEU A 57 -31.42 4.01 24.46
CA LEU A 57 -32.53 3.48 23.64
C LEU A 57 -32.84 4.30 22.38
N LEU A 58 -32.85 5.64 22.51
CA LEU A 58 -33.06 6.55 21.38
C LEU A 58 -31.94 6.43 20.34
N LEU A 59 -30.69 6.41 20.80
CA LEU A 59 -29.51 6.29 19.93
C LEU A 59 -29.47 4.93 19.23
N PHE A 60 -29.88 3.86 19.91
CA PHE A 60 -30.04 2.54 19.29
C PHE A 60 -31.14 2.53 18.23
N LYS A 61 -32.29 3.17 18.50
CA LYS A 61 -33.36 3.29 17.50
C LYS A 61 -32.92 4.14 16.30
N MET A 62 -32.11 5.16 16.53
CA MET A 62 -31.48 5.94 15.46
C MET A 62 -30.58 5.05 14.59
N ILE A 63 -29.70 4.24 15.18
CA ILE A 63 -28.83 3.32 14.41
C ILE A 63 -29.67 2.37 13.55
N GLU A 64 -30.73 1.77 14.11
CA GLU A 64 -31.61 0.85 13.39
C GLU A 64 -32.22 1.49 12.13
N VAL A 65 -32.90 2.64 12.30
CA VAL A 65 -33.53 3.38 11.18
C VAL A 65 -32.48 3.82 10.16
N VAL A 66 -31.34 4.32 10.64
CA VAL A 66 -30.27 4.82 9.79
C VAL A 66 -29.58 3.69 9.01
N THR A 67 -29.51 2.48 9.55
CA THR A 67 -28.93 1.32 8.86
C THR A 67 -29.74 0.97 7.61
N GLU A 68 -31.07 0.97 7.71
CA GLU A 68 -31.95 0.71 6.55
C GLU A 68 -31.80 1.77 5.46
N ASP A 69 -31.73 3.04 5.86
CA ASP A 69 -31.52 4.15 4.93
C ASP A 69 -30.12 4.09 4.32
N TYR A 70 -29.08 3.77 5.10
CA TYR A 70 -27.71 3.66 4.61
C TYR A 70 -27.57 2.63 3.50
N VAL A 71 -28.16 1.44 3.64
CA VAL A 71 -28.14 0.41 2.58
C VAL A 71 -28.79 0.91 1.29
N LYS A 72 -29.91 1.64 1.40
CA LYS A 72 -30.61 2.24 0.25
C LYS A 72 -29.84 3.40 -0.38
N TYR A 73 -29.11 4.18 0.42
CA TYR A 73 -28.31 5.31 -0.04
C TYR A 73 -26.97 4.87 -0.66
N ASN A 74 -26.28 3.93 -0.03
CA ASN A 74 -24.98 3.41 -0.45
C ASN A 74 -25.06 2.67 -1.80
N SER A 75 -26.20 2.06 -2.10
CA SER A 75 -26.44 1.40 -3.40
C SER A 75 -26.72 2.37 -4.56
N ARG A 76 -26.96 3.66 -4.29
CA ARG A 76 -27.53 4.59 -5.28
C ARG A 76 -26.59 5.71 -5.76
N LEU A 77 -25.49 6.09 -5.09
CA LEU A 77 -24.78 7.35 -5.42
C LEU A 77 -23.27 7.43 -5.12
N ASN A 78 -22.63 8.35 -5.87
CA ASN A 78 -21.26 8.88 -5.71
C ASN A 78 -20.98 9.42 -4.31
N HIS A 79 -19.87 8.99 -3.71
CA HIS A 79 -19.46 9.30 -2.33
C HIS A 79 -19.07 10.77 -2.06
N ASP A 80 -19.08 11.64 -3.08
CA ASP A 80 -18.69 13.06 -2.99
C ASP A 80 -19.85 14.01 -2.63
N ASN A 81 -21.01 13.49 -2.23
CA ASN A 81 -22.17 14.30 -1.87
C ASN A 81 -22.05 14.86 -0.44
N THR A 82 -22.10 16.19 -0.30
CA THR A 82 -22.08 16.90 1.00
C THR A 82 -23.12 16.38 1.99
N ASN A 83 -24.30 15.97 1.53
CA ASN A 83 -25.35 15.41 2.40
C ASN A 83 -24.94 14.04 2.98
N PHE A 84 -24.20 13.23 2.21
CA PHE A 84 -23.67 11.94 2.67
C PHE A 84 -22.58 12.14 3.72
N HIS A 85 -21.71 13.13 3.54
CA HIS A 85 -20.70 13.48 4.55
C HIS A 85 -21.33 13.92 5.88
N GLN A 86 -22.34 14.81 5.84
CA GLN A 86 -23.05 15.25 7.05
C GLN A 86 -23.77 14.10 7.74
N PHE A 87 -24.38 13.20 6.97
CA PHE A 87 -25.00 11.98 7.50
C PHE A 87 -24.00 11.11 8.27
N LEU A 88 -22.81 10.87 7.71
CA LEU A 88 -21.76 10.10 8.36
C LEU A 88 -21.26 10.77 9.65
N GLN A 89 -21.12 12.10 9.66
CA GLN A 89 -20.76 12.86 10.86
C GLN A 89 -21.80 12.70 11.99
N HIS A 90 -23.09 12.66 11.66
CA HIS A 90 -24.14 12.40 12.66
C HIS A 90 -24.06 10.99 13.23
N ILE A 91 -23.73 9.99 12.40
CA ILE A 91 -23.49 8.63 12.88
C ILE A 91 -22.29 8.56 13.81
N ASP A 92 -21.20 9.27 13.49
CA ASP A 92 -20.02 9.34 14.36
C ASP A 92 -20.35 10.00 15.71
N GLN A 93 -21.20 11.03 15.71
CA GLN A 93 -21.69 11.64 16.94
C GLN A 93 -22.51 10.66 17.79
N VAL A 94 -23.34 9.83 17.16
CA VAL A 94 -24.13 8.79 17.85
C VAL A 94 -23.20 7.76 18.48
N PHE A 95 -22.21 7.26 17.73
CA PHE A 95 -21.22 6.32 18.28
C PHE A 95 -20.34 6.92 19.37
N TYR A 96 -20.02 8.21 19.28
CA TYR A 96 -19.27 8.91 20.32
C TYR A 96 -20.05 9.01 21.63
N CYS A 97 -21.35 9.34 21.54
CA CYS A 97 -22.21 9.40 22.71
C CYS A 97 -22.52 8.01 23.30
N LEU A 98 -22.61 6.97 22.47
CA LEU A 98 -22.87 5.61 22.92
C LEU A 98 -21.63 4.93 23.51
N TYR A 99 -20.49 4.95 22.83
CA TYR A 99 -19.34 4.11 23.16
C TYR A 99 -18.07 4.90 23.47
N GLY A 100 -18.09 6.23 23.32
CA GLY A 100 -16.88 7.05 23.44
C GLY A 100 -15.93 6.91 22.26
N HIS A 101 -16.41 6.39 21.12
CA HIS A 101 -15.62 6.24 19.90
C HIS A 101 -16.16 7.12 18.76
N PRO A 102 -15.29 7.71 17.92
CA PRO A 102 -13.83 7.69 17.98
C PRO A 102 -13.30 8.37 19.25
N VAL A 103 -12.14 7.93 19.74
CA VAL A 103 -11.55 8.41 21.01
C VAL A 103 -11.23 9.91 20.94
N SER A 104 -10.85 10.38 19.75
CA SER A 104 -10.58 11.79 19.48
C SER A 104 -11.87 12.57 19.17
N LYS A 105 -11.94 13.80 19.68
CA LYS A 105 -12.99 14.77 19.31
C LYS A 105 -12.84 15.30 17.88
N GLN A 106 -11.64 15.20 17.33
CA GLN A 106 -11.37 15.45 15.91
C GLN A 106 -11.38 14.10 15.18
N CYS A 107 -12.25 13.96 14.18
CA CYS A 107 -12.37 12.74 13.41
C CYS A 107 -12.10 13.00 11.91
N VAL A 108 -11.50 12.01 11.26
CA VAL A 108 -11.36 11.88 9.81
C VAL A 108 -11.94 10.53 9.38
N ARG A 109 -12.70 10.52 8.28
CA ARG A 109 -13.26 9.30 7.69
C ARG A 109 -12.70 9.06 6.29
N ASN A 110 -12.84 7.84 5.79
CA ASN A 110 -12.31 7.44 4.48
C ASN A 110 -12.89 8.31 3.35
N TYR A 111 -14.21 8.53 3.40
CA TYR A 111 -14.92 9.42 2.47
C TYR A 111 -14.87 10.90 2.86
N ILE A 112 -14.48 11.23 4.10
CA ILE A 112 -14.41 12.62 4.60
C ILE A 112 -12.98 12.90 5.01
N LYS A 113 -12.17 13.29 4.02
CA LYS A 113 -10.74 13.56 4.22
C LYS A 113 -10.47 14.85 5.02
N GLN A 114 -11.47 15.70 5.20
CA GLN A 114 -11.38 16.90 6.03
C GLN A 114 -11.68 16.56 7.50
N LYS A 115 -10.88 17.09 8.42
CA LYS A 115 -11.12 16.96 9.85
C LYS A 115 -12.43 17.64 10.24
N TYR A 116 -13.26 16.97 11.02
CA TYR A 116 -14.45 17.54 11.65
C TYR A 116 -14.47 17.27 13.15
N TYR A 117 -15.28 18.05 13.87
CA TYR A 117 -15.34 18.04 15.33
C TYR A 117 -16.65 17.43 15.82
N LEU A 118 -16.53 16.52 16.79
CA LEU A 118 -17.65 15.94 17.51
C LEU A 118 -17.96 16.79 18.76
N GLN A 119 -19.25 16.93 19.07
CA GLN A 119 -19.73 17.65 20.23
C GLN A 119 -19.65 16.79 21.49
N SER A 120 -19.19 17.38 22.60
CA SER A 120 -19.12 16.70 23.90
C SER A 120 -20.46 16.79 24.60
N HIS A 121 -21.28 15.74 24.52
CA HIS A 121 -22.56 15.66 25.27
C HIS A 121 -22.39 15.08 26.68
N ASN A 122 -21.15 14.72 27.09
CA ASN A 122 -20.81 14.15 28.41
C ASN A 122 -21.73 12.97 28.80
N ALA A 123 -22.01 12.10 27.84
CA ALA A 123 -22.79 10.89 28.03
C ALA A 123 -22.01 9.87 28.88
N LEU A 124 -22.72 9.09 29.71
CA LEU A 124 -22.10 8.05 30.56
C LEU A 124 -21.59 6.83 29.76
N GLY A 125 -21.93 6.75 28.47
CA GLY A 125 -21.61 5.60 27.62
C GLY A 125 -22.43 4.35 27.93
N VAL A 126 -22.33 3.38 27.03
CA VAL A 126 -22.88 2.02 27.11
C VAL A 126 -21.72 1.07 26.83
N ALA A 127 -21.75 -0.14 27.40
CA ALA A 127 -20.72 -1.16 27.16
C ALA A 127 -20.59 -1.46 25.65
N PHE A 128 -19.36 -1.42 25.16
CA PHE A 128 -19.04 -1.72 23.77
C PHE A 128 -18.83 -3.23 23.61
N THR A 129 -19.91 -3.98 23.39
CA THR A 129 -19.86 -5.45 23.28
C THR A 129 -19.62 -5.92 21.85
N TYR A 130 -19.25 -7.19 21.64
CA TYR A 130 -19.03 -7.80 20.31
C TYR A 130 -20.16 -7.53 19.28
N GLU A 131 -21.43 -7.70 19.65
CA GLU A 131 -22.56 -7.43 18.75
C GLU A 131 -22.67 -5.96 18.34
N ARG A 132 -22.27 -5.03 19.22
CA ARG A 132 -22.21 -3.60 18.92
C ARG A 132 -21.00 -3.26 18.05
N ALA A 133 -19.90 -3.97 18.24
CA ALA A 133 -18.70 -3.82 17.44
C ALA A 133 -18.97 -4.16 15.96
N LYS A 134 -19.75 -5.21 15.67
CA LYS A 134 -20.22 -5.55 14.32
C LYS A 134 -21.05 -4.42 13.69
N GLN A 135 -21.97 -3.83 14.46
CA GLN A 135 -22.78 -2.69 13.99
C GLN A 135 -21.91 -1.47 13.64
N VAL A 136 -20.91 -1.16 14.47
CA VAL A 136 -19.98 -0.06 14.19
C VAL A 136 -19.16 -0.37 12.93
N TYR A 137 -18.59 -1.56 12.83
CA TYR A 137 -17.80 -1.98 11.66
C TYR A 137 -18.54 -1.76 10.34
N PHE A 138 -19.82 -2.11 10.29
CA PHE A 138 -20.67 -1.98 9.11
C PHE A 138 -20.68 -0.55 8.50
N PHE A 139 -20.62 0.49 9.33
CA PHE A 139 -20.62 1.89 8.86
C PHE A 139 -19.23 2.43 8.52
N TYR A 140 -18.16 1.77 8.97
CA TYR A 140 -16.79 2.26 8.82
C TYR A 140 -15.98 1.50 7.76
N LYS A 141 -16.41 0.30 7.35
CA LYS A 141 -15.81 -0.43 6.23
C LYS A 141 -15.93 0.34 4.91
N THR A 142 -15.01 0.09 3.98
CA THR A 142 -15.06 0.70 2.65
C THR A 142 -15.97 -0.12 1.73
N THR A 143 -16.53 0.54 0.71
CA THR A 143 -17.38 -0.09 -0.31
C THR A 143 -16.62 -1.05 -1.22
N LYS A 144 -15.38 -0.69 -1.56
CA LYS A 144 -14.44 -1.57 -2.27
C LYS A 144 -13.20 -1.74 -1.41
N VAL A 145 -12.76 -2.97 -1.24
CA VAL A 145 -11.47 -3.24 -0.60
C VAL A 145 -10.36 -2.89 -1.59
N ALA A 146 -9.29 -2.24 -1.11
CA ALA A 146 -8.16 -1.90 -1.97
C ALA A 146 -7.46 -3.16 -2.48
N GLU A 147 -7.15 -3.21 -3.77
CA GLU A 147 -6.28 -4.23 -4.36
C GLU A 147 -4.82 -3.90 -4.04
N PHE A 148 -3.93 -4.90 -4.07
CA PHE A 148 -2.51 -4.70 -3.67
C PHE A 148 -1.77 -3.69 -4.56
N ASP A 149 -2.19 -3.53 -5.81
CA ASP A 149 -1.63 -2.61 -6.80
C ASP A 149 -2.29 -1.22 -6.78
N THR A 150 -3.30 -1.02 -5.93
CA THR A 150 -3.99 0.26 -5.79
C THR A 150 -3.09 1.26 -5.04
N LEU A 151 -2.28 1.99 -5.79
CA LEU A 151 -1.37 3.03 -5.29
C LEU A 151 -2.09 4.19 -4.60
N SER A 152 -3.39 4.36 -4.86
CA SER A 152 -4.16 5.47 -4.32
C SER A 152 -4.46 5.29 -2.83
N LYS A 153 -3.97 6.22 -2.01
CA LYS A 153 -4.36 6.37 -0.59
C LYS A 153 -5.87 6.65 -0.42
N ASN A 154 -6.60 6.92 -1.50
CA ASN A 154 -8.03 7.26 -1.46
C ASN A 154 -8.91 6.12 -0.92
N TYR A 155 -8.44 4.87 -1.01
CA TYR A 155 -9.16 3.69 -0.53
C TYR A 155 -8.64 3.16 0.82
N SER A 156 -7.60 3.79 1.38
CA SER A 156 -7.07 3.44 2.70
C SER A 156 -7.98 3.97 3.80
N ILE A 157 -8.05 3.25 4.91
CA ILE A 157 -8.73 3.75 6.11
C ILE A 157 -7.95 4.92 6.75
N SER A 158 -8.63 5.77 7.53
CA SER A 158 -7.98 6.82 8.33
C SER A 158 -7.42 6.27 9.66
N LEU A 159 -6.59 7.05 10.36
CA LEU A 159 -6.08 6.69 11.69
C LEU A 159 -7.20 6.48 12.73
N ASP A 160 -8.26 7.30 12.67
CA ASP A 160 -9.39 7.19 13.61
C ASP A 160 -10.18 5.91 13.37
N VAL A 161 -10.37 5.54 12.08
CA VAL A 161 -11.02 4.28 11.70
C VAL A 161 -10.16 3.08 12.09
N GLU A 162 -8.84 3.18 11.94
CA GLU A 162 -7.92 2.14 12.37
C GLU A 162 -7.96 1.92 13.89
N THR A 163 -8.01 3.01 14.67
CA THR A 163 -8.15 2.94 16.13
C THR A 163 -9.49 2.35 16.55
N MET A 164 -10.56 2.67 15.81
CA MET A 164 -11.87 2.04 15.97
C MET A 164 -11.80 0.54 15.71
N PHE A 165 -11.20 0.10 14.60
CA PHE A 165 -11.09 -1.32 14.27
C PHE A 165 -10.24 -2.09 15.27
N ARG A 166 -9.17 -1.49 15.81
CA ARG A 166 -8.42 -2.08 16.93
C ARG A 166 -9.29 -2.26 18.18
N SER A 167 -10.20 -1.34 18.45
CA SER A 167 -11.14 -1.46 19.57
C SER A 167 -12.16 -2.57 19.32
N ILE A 168 -12.63 -2.74 18.08
CA ILE A 168 -13.50 -3.86 17.66
C ILE A 168 -12.79 -5.21 17.86
N ILE A 169 -11.51 -5.32 17.48
CA ILE A 169 -10.73 -6.57 17.65
C ILE A 169 -10.62 -7.00 19.11
N ARG A 170 -10.54 -6.05 20.05
CA ARG A 170 -10.49 -6.35 21.49
C ARG A 170 -11.77 -7.02 22.00
N GLU A 171 -12.90 -6.71 21.38
CA GLU A 171 -14.20 -7.30 21.72
C GLU A 171 -14.46 -8.66 21.06
N ILE A 172 -13.60 -9.11 20.13
CA ILE A 172 -13.72 -10.43 19.49
C ILE A 172 -13.42 -11.52 20.54
N PRO A 173 -14.28 -12.55 20.70
CA PRO A 173 -14.04 -13.67 21.61
C PRO A 173 -12.73 -14.41 21.29
N GLU A 174 -12.01 -14.85 22.31
CA GLU A 174 -10.73 -15.57 22.15
C GLU A 174 -10.84 -16.82 21.27
N ALA A 175 -12.01 -17.50 21.29
CA ALA A 175 -12.26 -18.68 20.47
C ALA A 175 -12.31 -18.40 18.95
N GLU A 176 -12.66 -17.17 18.55
CA GLU A 176 -12.76 -16.73 17.16
C GLU A 176 -11.47 -16.08 16.64
N ARG A 177 -10.51 -15.80 17.54
CA ARG A 177 -9.27 -15.11 17.18
C ARG A 177 -8.31 -16.01 16.38
N PRO A 178 -7.72 -15.50 15.29
CA PRO A 178 -6.79 -16.26 14.46
C PRO A 178 -5.36 -16.34 15.04
N ASP A 179 -5.06 -15.69 16.17
CA ASP A 179 -3.70 -15.57 16.73
C ASP A 179 -2.98 -16.91 16.90
N LYS A 180 -3.72 -17.96 17.31
CA LYS A 180 -3.19 -19.32 17.50
C LYS A 180 -2.64 -19.98 16.23
N TYR A 181 -3.04 -19.50 15.05
CA TYR A 181 -2.62 -20.07 13.76
C TYR A 181 -1.42 -19.35 13.15
N ILE A 182 -1.01 -18.17 13.67
CA ILE A 182 0.08 -17.39 13.08
C ILE A 182 1.38 -18.21 13.00
N GLU A 183 1.75 -18.89 14.09
CA GLU A 183 2.99 -19.66 14.14
C GLU A 183 2.95 -20.88 13.21
N LEU A 184 1.80 -21.56 13.15
CA LEU A 184 1.56 -22.67 12.22
C LEU A 184 1.72 -22.22 10.76
N VAL A 185 1.04 -21.14 10.37
CA VAL A 185 1.11 -20.61 9.01
C VAL A 185 2.52 -20.10 8.69
N SER A 186 3.14 -19.35 9.59
CA SER A 186 4.48 -18.79 9.39
C SER A 186 5.54 -19.88 9.24
N SER A 187 5.52 -20.90 10.10
CA SER A 187 6.45 -22.03 10.02
C SER A 187 6.19 -22.90 8.79
N GLY A 188 4.93 -23.09 8.40
CA GLY A 188 4.55 -23.76 7.16
C GLY A 188 5.11 -23.08 5.92
N ILE A 189 5.00 -21.75 5.83
CA ILE A 189 5.59 -20.95 4.75
C ILE A 189 7.12 -21.07 4.74
N LYS A 190 7.80 -20.97 5.90
CA LYS A 190 9.28 -21.13 5.98
C LYS A 190 9.73 -22.49 5.45
N ARG A 191 8.98 -23.55 5.73
CA ARG A 191 9.29 -24.93 5.31
C ARG A 191 8.91 -25.26 3.87
N ASN A 192 8.39 -24.30 3.10
CA ASN A 192 7.86 -24.53 1.76
C ASN A 192 6.83 -25.67 1.72
N ALA A 193 5.98 -25.76 2.75
CA ALA A 193 4.88 -26.73 2.80
C ALA A 193 3.81 -26.40 1.76
N SER A 194 3.07 -27.41 1.33
CA SER A 194 1.97 -27.20 0.37
C SER A 194 0.82 -26.41 1.00
N PHE A 195 0.05 -25.69 0.17
CA PHE A 195 -1.10 -24.91 0.64
C PHE A 195 -2.08 -25.75 1.46
N SER A 196 -2.38 -26.98 1.04
CA SER A 196 -3.27 -27.89 1.77
C SER A 196 -2.71 -28.34 3.11
N GLU A 197 -1.39 -28.55 3.23
CA GLU A 197 -0.78 -28.93 4.50
C GLU A 197 -0.87 -27.79 5.52
N ILE A 198 -0.56 -26.55 5.10
CA ILE A 198 -0.59 -25.36 5.96
C ILE A 198 -1.99 -25.12 6.52
N PHE A 199 -3.01 -25.20 5.66
CA PHE A 199 -4.38 -24.85 6.03
C PHE A 199 -5.24 -26.03 6.47
N SER A 200 -4.71 -27.26 6.48
CA SER A 200 -5.45 -28.46 6.95
C SER A 200 -5.97 -28.36 8.39
N GLN A 201 -5.27 -27.61 9.24
CA GLN A 201 -5.59 -27.43 10.66
C GLN A 201 -6.16 -26.03 10.96
N VAL A 202 -6.33 -25.20 9.94
CA VAL A 202 -6.81 -23.82 10.08
C VAL A 202 -8.30 -23.79 9.83
N GLU A 203 -9.08 -23.69 10.91
CA GLU A 203 -10.51 -23.45 10.83
C GLU A 203 -10.79 -21.95 11.02
N PRO A 204 -11.22 -21.23 9.96
CA PRO A 204 -11.65 -19.84 10.11
C PRO A 204 -12.96 -19.80 10.88
N ARG A 205 -12.94 -19.13 12.04
CA ARG A 205 -14.11 -19.00 12.95
C ARG A 205 -14.66 -17.58 13.01
N LEU A 206 -14.00 -16.63 12.36
CA LEU A 206 -14.43 -15.24 12.36
C LEU A 206 -15.74 -15.09 11.58
N CYS A 207 -16.66 -14.28 12.10
CA CYS A 207 -17.94 -14.01 11.45
C CYS A 207 -17.75 -13.30 10.09
N GLU A 208 -18.68 -13.52 9.15
CA GLU A 208 -18.58 -12.96 7.81
C GLU A 208 -18.59 -11.42 7.82
N GLU A 209 -19.25 -10.81 8.79
CA GLU A 209 -19.37 -9.35 8.89
C GLU A 209 -18.04 -8.68 9.20
N LEU A 210 -17.11 -9.35 9.86
CA LEU A 210 -15.78 -8.82 10.22
C LEU A 210 -14.66 -9.38 9.35
N ARG A 211 -14.99 -10.13 8.29
CA ARG A 211 -14.04 -10.87 7.46
C ARG A 211 -12.84 -10.06 6.98
N ASP A 212 -13.03 -8.79 6.64
CA ASP A 212 -12.00 -7.93 6.06
C ASP A 212 -11.28 -7.02 7.08
N ILE A 213 -11.58 -7.13 8.38
CA ILE A 213 -11.08 -6.19 9.38
C ILE A 213 -9.56 -6.14 9.47
N TYR A 214 -8.91 -7.32 9.41
CA TYR A 214 -7.46 -7.43 9.50
C TYR A 214 -6.78 -6.87 8.25
N TYR A 215 -7.33 -7.15 7.06
CA TYR A 215 -6.85 -6.58 5.81
C TYR A 215 -6.85 -5.05 5.81
N TYR A 216 -7.94 -4.42 6.28
CA TYR A 216 -8.02 -2.95 6.32
C TYR A 216 -6.95 -2.30 7.20
N ILE A 217 -6.66 -2.91 8.36
CA ILE A 217 -5.60 -2.43 9.24
C ILE A 217 -4.21 -2.68 8.63
N GLY A 218 -4.03 -3.82 7.96
CA GLY A 218 -2.82 -4.14 7.18
C GLY A 218 -2.54 -3.10 6.09
N ASP A 219 -3.52 -2.79 5.24
CA ASP A 219 -3.41 -1.80 4.15
C ASP A 219 -3.06 -0.41 4.67
N TYR A 220 -3.68 0.00 5.78
CA TYR A 220 -3.34 1.25 6.45
C TYR A 220 -1.87 1.30 6.87
N HIS A 221 -1.36 0.26 7.53
CA HIS A 221 0.02 0.22 7.98
C HIS A 221 1.01 0.14 6.82
N PHE A 222 0.67 -0.61 5.77
CA PHE A 222 1.46 -0.71 4.55
C PHE A 222 1.63 0.65 3.87
N LYS A 223 0.53 1.37 3.64
CA LYS A 223 0.53 2.70 3.00
C LYS A 223 1.22 3.78 3.84
N ASN A 224 1.35 3.57 5.14
CA ASN A 224 2.12 4.41 6.06
C ASN A 224 3.56 3.93 6.29
N LYS A 225 4.03 2.95 5.51
CA LYS A 225 5.40 2.40 5.57
C LYS A 225 5.78 1.76 6.91
N VAL A 226 4.79 1.29 7.68
CA VAL A 226 5.01 0.54 8.93
C VAL A 226 4.90 -0.96 8.64
N PHE A 227 5.87 -1.50 7.91
CA PHE A 227 5.79 -2.83 7.31
C PHE A 227 5.68 -3.98 8.32
N ASN A 228 6.42 -3.95 9.44
CA ASN A 228 6.33 -4.98 10.48
C ASN A 228 4.91 -5.17 11.03
N LYS A 229 4.20 -4.05 11.28
CA LYS A 229 2.79 -4.13 11.72
C LYS A 229 1.89 -4.62 10.59
N ALA A 230 2.12 -4.15 9.37
CA ALA A 230 1.33 -4.58 8.21
C ALA A 230 1.41 -6.09 8.01
N ILE A 231 2.60 -6.69 8.08
CA ILE A 231 2.82 -8.14 7.95
C ILE A 231 1.99 -8.92 8.98
N ASN A 232 2.03 -8.52 10.25
CA ASN A 232 1.28 -9.20 11.31
C ASN A 232 -0.23 -9.16 11.05
N TYR A 233 -0.77 -8.02 10.61
CA TYR A 233 -2.19 -7.90 10.27
C TYR A 233 -2.56 -8.68 9.01
N TYR A 234 -1.71 -8.72 7.99
CA TYR A 234 -1.96 -9.55 6.82
C TYR A 234 -1.87 -11.05 7.14
N LEU A 235 -0.98 -11.47 8.05
CA LEU A 235 -0.93 -12.86 8.52
C LEU A 235 -2.23 -13.26 9.24
N LEU A 236 -2.76 -12.38 10.11
CA LEU A 236 -4.06 -12.58 10.74
C LEU A 236 -5.17 -12.70 9.67
N ASP A 237 -5.12 -11.86 8.63
CA ASP A 237 -6.08 -11.93 7.52
C ASP A 237 -5.97 -13.24 6.73
N ILE A 238 -4.76 -13.73 6.45
CA ILE A 238 -4.53 -15.02 5.75
C ILE A 238 -5.04 -16.20 6.58
N CYS A 239 -4.91 -16.15 7.90
CA CYS A 239 -5.46 -17.19 8.78
C CYS A 239 -7.00 -17.26 8.71
N VAL A 240 -7.67 -16.15 8.36
CA VAL A 240 -9.13 -16.08 8.20
C VAL A 240 -9.54 -16.33 6.74
N ASN A 241 -8.81 -15.74 5.78
CA ASN A 241 -9.09 -15.66 4.36
C ASN A 241 -7.91 -16.20 3.55
N HIS A 242 -7.57 -17.48 3.71
CA HIS A 242 -6.36 -18.07 3.12
C HIS A 242 -6.27 -17.97 1.58
N ASN A 243 -7.41 -17.85 0.88
CA ASN A 243 -7.48 -17.72 -0.58
C ASN A 243 -7.35 -16.27 -1.09
N ARG A 244 -7.24 -15.28 -0.20
CA ARG A 244 -7.20 -13.87 -0.60
C ARG A 244 -5.82 -13.50 -1.12
N VAL A 245 -5.69 -13.42 -2.43
CA VAL A 245 -4.41 -13.14 -3.10
C VAL A 245 -3.85 -11.76 -2.72
N ASP A 246 -4.69 -10.74 -2.58
CA ASP A 246 -4.24 -9.38 -2.19
C ASP A 246 -3.53 -9.35 -0.84
N ALA A 247 -4.00 -10.10 0.16
CA ALA A 247 -3.38 -10.14 1.48
C ALA A 247 -1.99 -10.78 1.41
N TRP A 248 -1.88 -11.90 0.69
CA TRP A 248 -0.60 -12.54 0.44
C TRP A 248 0.36 -11.62 -0.31
N ALA A 249 -0.10 -10.97 -1.38
CA ALA A 249 0.69 -10.05 -2.18
C ALA A 249 1.20 -8.87 -1.33
N ALA A 250 0.31 -8.18 -0.61
CA ALA A 250 0.69 -7.04 0.22
C ALA A 250 1.61 -7.43 1.39
N MET A 251 1.40 -8.61 1.99
CA MET A 251 2.30 -9.17 3.00
C MET A 251 3.70 -9.43 2.44
N THR A 252 3.78 -10.09 1.28
CA THR A 252 5.04 -10.46 0.64
C THR A 252 5.82 -9.22 0.19
N LEU A 253 5.12 -8.23 -0.39
CA LEU A 253 5.72 -6.95 -0.76
C LEU A 253 6.20 -6.17 0.47
N SER A 254 5.48 -6.22 1.59
CA SER A 254 5.93 -5.61 2.86
C SER A 254 7.25 -6.23 3.34
N GLN A 255 7.38 -7.55 3.24
CA GLN A 255 8.60 -8.24 3.61
C GLN A 255 9.76 -7.95 2.67
N GLN A 256 9.51 -8.00 1.36
CA GLN A 256 10.48 -7.60 0.36
C GLN A 256 11.06 -6.21 0.68
N LYS A 257 10.21 -5.23 1.03
CA LYS A 257 10.66 -3.87 1.40
C LYS A 257 11.51 -3.84 2.67
N LEU A 258 11.19 -4.64 3.70
CA LEU A 258 12.02 -4.74 4.90
C LEU A 258 13.39 -5.34 4.60
N ILE A 259 13.44 -6.39 3.80
CA ILE A 259 14.69 -7.03 3.39
C ILE A 259 15.52 -6.04 2.56
N GLU A 260 14.92 -5.37 1.56
CA GLU A 260 15.61 -4.32 0.79
C GLU A 260 16.17 -3.21 1.68
N MET A 261 15.41 -2.75 2.68
CA MET A 261 15.87 -1.74 3.64
C MET A 261 17.07 -2.23 4.47
N CYS A 262 17.03 -3.48 4.93
CA CYS A 262 18.12 -4.12 5.67
C CYS A 262 19.38 -4.28 4.81
N LEU A 263 19.23 -4.73 3.56
CA LEU A 263 20.34 -4.85 2.62
C LEU A 263 20.99 -3.49 2.29
N ASN A 264 20.21 -2.41 2.31
CA ASN A 264 20.68 -1.06 2.00
C ASN A 264 21.31 -0.33 3.20
N SER A 265 20.98 -0.68 4.45
CA SER A 265 21.56 -0.03 5.62
C SER A 265 23.00 -0.45 5.88
N GLY A 266 23.41 -1.62 5.37
CA GLY A 266 24.78 -2.11 5.50
C GLY A 266 25.18 -2.47 6.93
N ASP A 267 24.21 -2.55 7.85
CA ASP A 267 24.46 -2.90 9.25
C ASP A 267 24.96 -4.35 9.37
N THR A 268 25.83 -4.54 10.36
CA THR A 268 26.65 -5.74 10.56
C THR A 268 25.86 -7.04 10.48
N ILE A 269 26.39 -7.93 9.64
CA ILE A 269 25.89 -9.23 9.22
C ILE A 269 25.99 -10.28 10.35
N GLU A 270 25.65 -9.92 11.59
CA GLU A 270 25.46 -10.88 12.68
C GLU A 270 24.12 -11.63 12.53
N GLU A 271 23.21 -11.09 11.71
CA GLU A 271 21.87 -11.60 11.40
C GLU A 271 21.80 -12.35 10.04
N ALA A 272 22.92 -12.92 9.57
CA ALA A 272 22.97 -13.60 8.26
C ALA A 272 21.93 -14.73 8.11
N ASP A 273 21.72 -15.51 9.18
CA ASP A 273 20.81 -16.65 9.17
C ASP A 273 19.34 -16.21 9.22
N THR A 274 19.03 -15.13 9.92
CA THR A 274 17.67 -14.57 9.97
C THR A 274 17.29 -13.96 8.61
N ILE A 275 18.18 -13.19 7.98
CA ILE A 275 17.99 -12.64 6.63
C ILE A 275 17.76 -13.76 5.61
N THR A 276 18.55 -14.84 5.69
CA THR A 276 18.38 -16.00 4.79
C THR A 276 17.01 -16.66 5.01
N SER A 277 16.59 -16.81 6.27
CA SER A 277 15.28 -17.37 6.61
C SER A 277 14.11 -16.51 6.10
N ASP A 278 14.24 -15.19 6.16
CA ASP A 278 13.21 -14.24 5.74
C ASP A 278 13.16 -14.12 4.21
N CYS A 279 14.30 -14.25 3.54
CA CYS A 279 14.37 -14.37 2.07
C CYS A 279 13.63 -15.63 1.59
N LEU A 280 13.86 -16.77 2.24
CA LEU A 280 13.16 -18.03 1.92
C LEU A 280 11.67 -17.92 2.17
N TRP A 281 11.25 -17.30 3.29
CA TRP A 281 9.84 -17.05 3.56
C TRP A 281 9.19 -16.19 2.48
N THR A 282 9.86 -15.11 2.05
CA THR A 282 9.37 -14.21 0.99
C THR A 282 9.25 -14.96 -0.33
N CYS A 283 10.26 -15.74 -0.71
CA CYS A 283 10.24 -16.58 -1.90
C CYS A 283 9.10 -17.61 -1.88
N ASN A 284 8.89 -18.30 -0.77
CA ASN A 284 7.83 -19.30 -0.64
C ASN A 284 6.44 -18.64 -0.66
N SER A 285 6.30 -17.44 -0.08
CA SER A 285 5.06 -16.66 -0.16
C SER A 285 4.73 -16.27 -1.60
N PHE A 286 5.70 -15.82 -2.40
CA PHE A 286 5.51 -15.59 -3.83
C PHE A 286 5.06 -16.85 -4.57
N LYS A 287 5.66 -18.01 -4.29
CA LYS A 287 5.23 -19.29 -4.91
C LYS A 287 3.78 -19.63 -4.57
N ILE A 288 3.35 -19.41 -3.32
CA ILE A 288 1.96 -19.61 -2.90
C ILE A 288 1.03 -18.67 -3.69
N ILE A 289 1.36 -17.37 -3.77
CA ILE A 289 0.56 -16.40 -4.52
C ILE A 289 0.38 -16.83 -5.98
N LEU A 290 1.48 -17.16 -6.66
CA LEU A 290 1.46 -17.54 -8.07
C LEU A 290 0.77 -18.89 -8.31
N SER A 291 0.66 -19.74 -7.28
CA SER A 291 -0.16 -20.95 -7.33
C SER A 291 -1.66 -20.67 -7.18
N LEU A 292 -2.03 -19.61 -6.47
CA LEU A 292 -3.43 -19.16 -6.32
C LEU A 292 -3.90 -18.41 -7.57
N ASP A 293 -3.08 -17.49 -8.09
CA ASP A 293 -3.35 -16.75 -9.32
C ASP A 293 -2.09 -16.60 -10.17
N SER A 294 -2.08 -17.30 -11.30
CA SER A 294 -0.97 -17.32 -12.25
C SER A 294 -1.03 -16.21 -13.31
N THR A 295 -2.02 -15.32 -13.23
CA THR A 295 -2.26 -14.23 -14.21
C THR A 295 -1.68 -12.88 -13.77
N LEU A 296 -1.23 -12.76 -12.53
CA LEU A 296 -0.76 -11.51 -11.93
C LEU A 296 0.64 -11.13 -12.42
N LEU A 297 0.71 -10.45 -13.56
CA LEU A 297 1.96 -9.93 -14.16
C LEU A 297 2.84 -9.15 -13.16
N PRO A 298 2.33 -8.18 -12.36
CA PRO A 298 3.19 -7.40 -11.47
C PRO A 298 3.95 -8.26 -10.46
N LEU A 299 3.33 -9.35 -9.98
CA LEU A 299 3.95 -10.21 -8.97
C LEU A 299 5.06 -11.10 -9.54
N TYR A 300 4.97 -11.51 -10.81
CA TYR A 300 6.11 -12.17 -11.46
C TYR A 300 7.31 -11.23 -11.61
N ILE A 301 7.07 -9.96 -11.94
CA ILE A 301 8.13 -8.95 -12.08
C ILE A 301 8.77 -8.67 -10.72
N GLU A 302 7.95 -8.45 -9.67
CA GLU A 302 8.45 -8.22 -8.31
C GLU A 302 9.21 -9.42 -7.77
N TYR A 303 8.70 -10.65 -7.97
CA TYR A 303 9.40 -11.85 -7.52
C TYR A 303 10.75 -12.03 -8.24
N GLY A 304 10.79 -11.84 -9.55
CA GLY A 304 12.05 -11.90 -10.31
C GLY A 304 13.05 -10.83 -9.87
N THR A 305 12.59 -9.60 -9.66
CA THR A 305 13.41 -8.47 -9.19
C THR A 305 13.95 -8.71 -7.79
N PHE A 306 13.13 -9.23 -6.88
CA PHE A 306 13.55 -9.62 -5.55
C PHE A 306 14.62 -10.71 -5.61
N ALA A 307 14.37 -11.80 -6.35
CA ALA A 307 15.32 -12.91 -6.49
C ALA A 307 16.67 -12.44 -7.06
N TYR A 308 16.65 -11.54 -8.05
CA TYR A 308 17.87 -10.92 -8.58
C TYR A 308 18.60 -10.08 -7.53
N THR A 309 17.88 -9.26 -6.77
CA THR A 309 18.46 -8.38 -5.74
C THR A 309 19.18 -9.20 -4.67
N ILE A 310 18.55 -10.29 -4.20
CA ILE A 310 19.17 -11.20 -3.23
C ILE A 310 20.37 -11.91 -3.84
N ALA A 311 20.27 -12.42 -5.07
CA ALA A 311 21.40 -13.08 -5.74
C ALA A 311 22.60 -12.14 -5.96
N ALA A 312 22.35 -10.88 -6.31
CA ALA A 312 23.37 -9.84 -6.44
C ALA A 312 24.02 -9.52 -5.09
N PHE A 313 23.23 -9.47 -4.01
CA PHE A 313 23.75 -9.33 -2.65
C PHE A 313 24.62 -10.52 -2.24
N SER A 314 24.14 -11.76 -2.44
CA SER A 314 24.93 -12.98 -2.19
C SER A 314 26.25 -12.97 -2.97
N SER A 315 26.23 -12.53 -4.23
CA SER A 315 27.44 -12.41 -5.06
C SER A 315 28.46 -11.42 -4.50
N ARG A 316 28.00 -10.25 -4.05
CA ARG A 316 28.87 -9.23 -3.43
C ARG A 316 29.46 -9.76 -2.13
N ARG A 317 28.64 -10.40 -1.30
CA ARG A 317 29.07 -10.99 -0.04
C ARG A 317 30.13 -12.07 -0.25
N ILE A 318 29.90 -13.01 -1.18
CA ILE A 318 30.88 -14.04 -1.52
C ILE A 318 32.22 -13.42 -1.92
N LYS A 319 32.22 -12.38 -2.75
CA LYS A 319 33.44 -11.68 -3.16
C LYS A 319 34.15 -10.99 -1.98
N CYS A 320 33.43 -10.22 -1.17
CA CYS A 320 34.00 -9.52 -0.02
C CYS A 320 34.53 -10.50 1.05
N ASP A 321 33.74 -11.49 1.45
CA ASP A 321 34.11 -12.42 2.52
C ASP A 321 35.23 -13.37 2.09
N SER A 322 35.34 -13.71 0.80
CA SER A 322 36.47 -14.48 0.26
C SER A 322 37.80 -13.72 0.34
N VAL A 323 37.77 -12.39 0.30
CA VAL A 323 38.95 -11.53 0.42
C VAL A 323 39.37 -11.37 1.88
N VAL A 324 38.41 -11.32 2.81
CA VAL A 324 38.69 -11.11 4.25
C VAL A 324 38.91 -12.45 5.00
N GLY A 325 38.57 -13.59 4.38
CA GLY A 325 38.79 -14.92 4.97
C GLY A 325 37.84 -15.27 6.14
N VAL A 326 36.71 -14.56 6.24
CA VAL A 326 35.76 -14.66 7.37
C VAL A 326 34.76 -15.80 7.19
N MET A 327 34.53 -16.26 5.96
CA MET A 327 33.48 -17.22 5.63
C MET A 327 33.99 -18.66 5.55
N SER A 328 33.29 -19.58 6.20
CA SER A 328 33.58 -21.02 6.12
C SER A 328 33.23 -21.60 4.74
N LEU A 329 33.86 -22.72 4.38
CA LEU A 329 33.60 -23.42 3.11
C LEU A 329 32.14 -23.89 2.97
N GLU A 330 31.50 -24.24 4.09
CA GLU A 330 30.09 -24.67 4.12
C GLU A 330 29.14 -23.49 3.82
N GLN A 331 29.37 -22.34 4.47
CA GLN A 331 28.61 -21.10 4.21
C GLN A 331 28.80 -20.60 2.78
N PHE A 332 30.03 -20.67 2.26
CA PHE A 332 30.33 -20.34 0.86
C PHE A 332 29.50 -21.20 -0.10
N THR A 333 29.52 -22.53 0.10
CA THR A 333 28.82 -23.48 -0.77
C THR A 333 27.30 -23.29 -0.70
N ALA A 334 26.75 -23.06 0.49
CA ALA A 334 25.33 -22.81 0.69
C ALA A 334 24.87 -21.51 0.02
N LEU A 335 25.62 -20.42 0.16
CA LEU A 335 25.31 -19.13 -0.48
C LEU A 335 25.43 -19.19 -2.00
N GLU A 336 26.42 -19.90 -2.53
CA GLU A 336 26.60 -20.07 -3.98
C GLU A 336 25.46 -20.92 -4.59
N LYS A 337 25.01 -21.95 -3.87
CA LYS A 337 23.83 -22.73 -4.25
C LYS A 337 22.56 -21.86 -4.25
N LEU A 338 22.31 -21.12 -3.16
CA LEU A 338 21.17 -20.22 -3.05
C LEU A 338 21.16 -19.16 -4.17
N LYS A 339 22.32 -18.55 -4.46
CA LYS A 339 22.48 -17.60 -5.57
C LYS A 339 22.02 -18.22 -6.89
N THR A 340 22.49 -19.44 -7.19
CA THR A 340 22.20 -20.13 -8.44
C THR A 340 20.71 -20.46 -8.58
N GLU A 341 20.07 -20.92 -7.50
CA GLU A 341 18.62 -21.18 -7.44
C GLU A 341 17.79 -19.89 -7.62
N LEU A 342 18.22 -18.79 -7.00
CA LEU A 342 17.56 -17.49 -7.13
C LEU A 342 17.69 -16.90 -8.54
N LEU A 343 18.85 -17.05 -9.19
CA LEU A 343 19.02 -16.62 -10.59
C LEU A 343 18.16 -17.44 -11.55
N ALA A 344 18.06 -18.77 -11.34
CA ALA A 344 17.15 -19.61 -12.12
C ALA A 344 15.69 -19.19 -11.91
N THR A 345 15.30 -18.94 -10.65
CA THR A 345 13.97 -18.43 -10.29
C THR A 345 13.69 -17.08 -10.93
N CYS A 346 14.64 -16.16 -10.93
CA CYS A 346 14.55 -14.85 -11.56
C CYS A 346 14.26 -14.99 -13.07
N SER A 347 15.09 -15.77 -13.78
CA SER A 347 14.91 -16.02 -15.21
C SER A 347 13.54 -16.64 -15.51
N GLN A 348 13.13 -17.66 -14.75
CA GLN A 348 11.83 -18.30 -14.93
C GLN A 348 10.66 -17.33 -14.74
N ASN A 349 10.70 -16.49 -13.70
CA ASN A 349 9.64 -15.53 -13.43
C ASN A 349 9.55 -14.44 -14.49
N PHE A 350 10.68 -13.91 -14.96
CA PHE A 350 10.67 -12.94 -16.05
C PHE A 350 10.16 -13.55 -17.36
N LEU A 351 10.56 -14.78 -17.71
CA LEU A 351 10.02 -15.47 -18.89
C LEU A 351 8.50 -15.68 -18.80
N ARG A 352 8.00 -16.02 -17.60
CA ARG A 352 6.56 -16.13 -17.34
C ARG A 352 5.86 -14.77 -17.42
N ALA A 353 6.46 -13.71 -16.89
CA ALA A 353 5.97 -12.35 -17.03
C ALA A 353 5.82 -11.95 -18.50
N THR A 354 6.83 -12.21 -19.34
CA THR A 354 6.78 -11.97 -20.79
C THR A 354 5.61 -12.72 -21.45
N GLN A 355 5.41 -13.99 -21.11
CA GLN A 355 4.30 -14.78 -21.64
C GLN A 355 2.93 -14.20 -21.26
N VAL A 356 2.77 -13.76 -20.01
CA VAL A 356 1.53 -13.14 -19.54
C VAL A 356 1.33 -11.78 -20.23
N LEU A 357 2.38 -10.98 -20.34
CA LEU A 357 2.39 -9.69 -21.04
C LEU A 357 1.99 -9.83 -22.52
N HIS A 358 2.55 -10.80 -23.25
CA HIS A 358 2.18 -11.07 -24.65
C HIS A 358 0.72 -11.46 -24.82
N ARG A 359 0.15 -12.21 -23.86
CA ARG A 359 -1.29 -12.48 -23.85
C ARG A 359 -2.08 -11.19 -23.62
N HIS A 360 -1.67 -10.32 -22.70
CA HIS A 360 -2.34 -9.04 -22.48
C HIS A 360 -2.30 -8.14 -23.71
N TYR A 361 -1.16 -7.96 -24.38
CA TYR A 361 -1.05 -7.15 -25.61
C TYR A 361 -1.88 -7.68 -26.77
N LYS A 362 -2.05 -9.00 -26.87
CA LYS A 362 -2.86 -9.62 -27.94
C LYS A 362 -4.36 -9.29 -27.82
N TYR A 363 -4.86 -9.04 -26.60
CA TYR A 363 -6.29 -8.85 -26.35
C TYR A 363 -6.66 -7.43 -25.88
N ASN A 364 -5.72 -6.67 -25.29
CA ASN A 364 -5.93 -5.32 -24.79
C ASN A 364 -4.77 -4.41 -25.23
N LYS A 365 -5.07 -3.27 -25.87
CA LYS A 365 -4.10 -2.17 -26.03
C LYS A 365 -3.87 -1.53 -24.66
N ILE A 366 -2.79 -1.91 -23.99
CA ILE A 366 -2.35 -1.26 -22.75
C ILE A 366 -1.37 -0.14 -23.13
N GLU A 367 -1.71 1.09 -22.76
CA GLU A 367 -0.84 2.26 -22.91
C GLU A 367 0.30 2.20 -21.90
N ASN A 368 1.52 2.38 -22.42
CA ASN A 368 2.75 2.83 -21.74
C ASN A 368 2.89 2.42 -20.26
N ASP A 369 3.27 1.18 -20.02
CA ASP A 369 3.54 0.65 -18.68
C ASP A 369 5.06 0.42 -18.52
N GLU A 370 5.65 0.85 -17.42
CA GLU A 370 7.07 0.64 -17.01
C GLU A 370 7.44 -0.85 -16.86
N LYS A 371 6.49 -1.74 -17.18
CA LYS A 371 6.59 -3.20 -17.14
C LYS A 371 7.50 -3.76 -18.24
N TRP A 372 8.26 -2.97 -18.98
CA TRP A 372 9.27 -3.44 -19.93
C TRP A 372 10.61 -3.81 -19.27
N LEU A 373 10.87 -3.34 -18.04
CA LEU A 373 12.17 -3.49 -17.39
C LEU A 373 12.63 -4.95 -17.25
N HIS A 374 11.71 -5.88 -17.00
CA HIS A 374 12.05 -7.31 -16.92
C HIS A 374 12.54 -7.90 -18.24
N LEU A 375 12.13 -7.33 -19.39
CA LEU A 375 12.62 -7.73 -20.71
C LEU A 375 14.07 -7.30 -20.90
N TYR A 376 14.42 -6.10 -20.44
CA TYR A 376 15.81 -5.62 -20.42
C TYR A 376 16.69 -6.53 -19.55
N MET A 377 16.20 -6.91 -18.36
CA MET A 377 16.92 -7.81 -17.45
C MET A 377 17.16 -9.20 -18.04
N LEU A 378 16.29 -9.69 -18.93
CA LEU A 378 16.46 -10.96 -19.64
C LEU A 378 17.41 -10.87 -20.84
N GLY A 379 17.72 -9.66 -21.34
CA GLY A 379 18.45 -9.47 -22.59
C GLY A 379 17.72 -10.08 -23.80
N ASP A 380 16.39 -10.16 -23.74
CA ASP A 380 15.58 -10.86 -24.75
C ASP A 380 15.69 -10.16 -26.12
N PRO A 381 16.05 -10.85 -27.21
CA PRO A 381 16.08 -10.29 -28.56
C PRO A 381 14.70 -9.79 -29.06
N GLU A 382 13.57 -10.19 -28.46
CA GLU A 382 12.24 -9.63 -28.75
C GLU A 382 12.03 -8.20 -28.19
N LEU A 383 13.02 -7.60 -27.50
CA LEU A 383 13.15 -6.14 -27.32
C LEU A 383 12.99 -5.38 -28.66
N ASN A 384 13.15 -6.04 -29.80
CA ASN A 384 12.94 -5.42 -31.12
C ASN A 384 11.46 -5.13 -31.43
N SER A 385 10.52 -5.69 -30.66
CA SER A 385 9.06 -5.54 -30.87
C SER A 385 8.36 -4.66 -29.83
N VAL A 386 9.03 -4.36 -28.71
CA VAL A 386 8.64 -3.30 -27.77
C VAL A 386 9.14 -1.99 -28.37
N PRO A 387 8.36 -0.88 -28.33
CA PRO A 387 8.79 0.36 -28.94
C PRO A 387 9.91 0.99 -28.11
N PHE A 388 11.14 0.52 -28.29
CA PHE A 388 12.36 1.29 -28.00
C PHE A 388 12.63 2.28 -29.14
N ASP A 389 11.57 2.81 -29.74
CA ASP A 389 11.61 3.85 -30.76
C ASP A 389 11.98 5.21 -30.16
N THR A 390 12.24 5.27 -28.85
CA THR A 390 12.53 6.51 -28.11
C THR A 390 13.97 6.59 -27.63
N ILE A 391 14.63 7.71 -27.97
CA ILE A 391 16.02 8.02 -27.60
C ILE A 391 16.16 8.26 -26.07
N GLN A 392 15.02 8.44 -25.39
CA GLN A 392 14.90 8.85 -23.99
C GLN A 392 15.67 7.97 -22.99
N HIS A 393 15.71 6.65 -23.18
CA HIS A 393 16.44 5.74 -22.29
C HIS A 393 17.96 5.93 -22.37
N TRP A 394 18.47 6.17 -23.59
CA TRP A 394 19.88 6.45 -23.84
C TRP A 394 20.28 7.81 -23.25
N LEU A 395 19.39 8.80 -23.29
CA LEU A 395 19.60 10.11 -22.67
C LEU A 395 19.62 10.03 -21.14
N VAL A 396 18.71 9.27 -20.53
CA VAL A 396 18.71 9.04 -19.07
C VAL A 396 20.02 8.37 -18.63
N LEU A 397 20.44 7.31 -19.32
CA LEU A 397 21.71 6.65 -19.06
C LEU A 397 22.90 7.60 -19.25
N TYR A 398 22.89 8.43 -20.30
CA TYR A 398 23.91 9.46 -20.51
C TYR A 398 23.98 10.43 -19.32
N HIS A 399 22.85 10.93 -18.84
CA HIS A 399 22.82 11.86 -17.72
C HIS A 399 23.27 11.22 -16.40
N ILE A 400 22.94 9.95 -16.17
CA ILE A 400 23.43 9.19 -15.00
C ILE A 400 24.95 9.01 -15.08
N VAL A 401 25.47 8.55 -16.22
CA VAL A 401 26.92 8.33 -16.41
C VAL A 401 27.69 9.65 -16.33
N LYS A 402 27.17 10.72 -16.93
CA LYS A 402 27.75 12.06 -16.85
C LYS A 402 27.74 12.62 -15.42
N TYR A 403 26.68 12.35 -14.67
CA TYR A 403 26.62 12.72 -13.25
C TYR A 403 27.67 11.97 -12.44
N GLU A 404 27.82 10.66 -12.65
CA GLU A 404 28.86 9.84 -11.99
C GLU A 404 30.29 10.28 -12.36
N GLU A 405 30.55 10.67 -13.61
CA GLU A 405 31.85 11.26 -14.04
C GLU A 405 32.15 12.60 -13.38
N SER A 406 31.11 13.37 -13.04
CA SER A 406 31.24 14.66 -12.37
C SER A 406 31.49 14.54 -10.86
N ARG A 407 31.39 13.33 -10.30
CA ARG A 407 31.67 13.09 -8.88
C ARG A 407 33.17 13.19 -8.61
N PRO A 408 33.60 14.01 -7.64
CA PRO A 408 35.02 14.20 -7.33
C PRO A 408 35.73 12.93 -6.84
N ASP A 409 34.98 11.94 -6.32
CA ASP A 409 35.54 10.73 -5.69
C ASP A 409 36.13 9.70 -6.67
N LEU A 410 35.89 9.84 -7.99
CA LEU A 410 36.39 8.91 -9.02
C LEU A 410 37.51 9.49 -9.90
N ASN A 411 37.67 10.82 -9.94
CA ASN A 411 38.68 11.48 -10.77
C ASN A 411 40.11 11.38 -10.21
N THR A 412 40.29 10.89 -8.97
CA THR A 412 41.61 10.66 -8.38
C THR A 412 42.16 9.25 -8.67
N SER A 413 41.32 8.29 -9.10
CA SER A 413 41.75 6.90 -9.32
C SER A 413 42.01 6.55 -10.78
N ALA A 414 41.48 7.31 -11.74
CA ALA A 414 41.69 7.06 -13.17
C ALA A 414 42.89 7.81 -13.78
N ALA A 415 43.46 8.78 -13.08
CA ALA A 415 44.63 9.54 -13.53
C ALA A 415 45.98 8.91 -13.14
N GLY A 416 45.98 7.79 -12.41
CA GLY A 416 47.20 7.17 -11.90
C GLY A 416 47.04 5.67 -11.66
N THR A 417 47.08 4.87 -12.72
CA THR A 417 47.64 3.50 -12.66
C THR A 417 47.96 3.03 -14.08
N ASP A 418 49.25 3.14 -14.40
CA ASP A 418 50.06 2.23 -15.22
C ASP A 418 49.51 1.72 -16.56
N LEU A 419 49.87 2.43 -17.63
CA LEU A 419 50.28 1.79 -18.88
C LEU A 419 51.80 1.93 -19.02
N ASN A 420 52.53 1.06 -18.32
CA ASN A 420 53.88 0.67 -18.72
C ASN A 420 53.75 -0.08 -20.05
N ILE A 421 54.03 0.63 -21.15
CA ILE A 421 54.20 0.04 -22.47
C ILE A 421 55.61 -0.57 -22.49
N SER A 422 55.72 -1.85 -22.17
CA SER A 422 56.82 -2.67 -22.66
C SER A 422 56.66 -2.83 -24.17
N THR A 423 57.66 -2.32 -24.87
CA THR A 423 57.96 -2.55 -26.27
C THR A 423 57.91 -4.03 -26.64
N GLU A 424 56.99 -4.41 -27.52
CA GLU A 424 57.20 -5.49 -28.49
C GLU A 424 56.23 -5.33 -29.70
N SER A 425 56.85 -5.24 -30.87
CA SER A 425 56.42 -5.19 -32.28
C SER A 425 54.99 -5.58 -32.72
N SER A 426 54.28 -4.60 -33.30
CA SER A 426 53.44 -4.58 -34.54
C SER A 426 52.35 -5.65 -34.85
N PRO A 427 51.34 -5.38 -35.72
CA PRO A 427 51.03 -4.15 -36.48
C PRO A 427 49.61 -3.58 -36.27
N GLU A 428 49.47 -2.29 -36.59
CA GLU A 428 48.23 -1.59 -36.99
C GLU A 428 46.98 -1.71 -36.09
N LYS A 429 46.95 -0.98 -34.98
CA LYS A 429 45.67 -0.52 -34.40
C LYS A 429 45.36 0.86 -34.97
N SER A 430 44.21 1.00 -35.61
CA SER A 430 43.74 2.27 -36.18
C SER A 430 43.75 3.37 -35.10
N SER A 431 44.06 4.60 -35.50
CA SER A 431 44.07 5.76 -34.61
C SER A 431 42.75 5.95 -33.85
N ASP A 432 41.64 5.49 -34.41
CA ASP A 432 40.30 5.57 -33.83
C ASP A 432 40.15 4.70 -32.58
N ASP A 433 40.83 3.55 -32.51
CA ASP A 433 40.70 2.59 -31.41
C ASP A 433 41.41 3.07 -30.13
N LEU A 434 42.45 3.90 -30.32
CA LEU A 434 43.18 4.60 -29.26
C LEU A 434 42.37 5.80 -28.72
N TYR A 435 41.71 6.54 -29.60
CA TYR A 435 40.88 7.69 -29.23
C TYR A 435 39.60 7.27 -28.50
N TYR A 436 38.94 6.19 -28.97
CA TYR A 436 37.77 5.62 -28.32
C TYR A 436 38.05 5.19 -26.88
N ARG A 437 39.24 4.65 -26.62
CA ARG A 437 39.66 4.17 -25.29
C ARG A 437 40.02 5.30 -24.31
N GLN A 438 40.37 6.48 -24.82
CA GLN A 438 40.71 7.68 -24.03
C GLN A 438 39.51 8.61 -23.77
N SER A 439 38.38 8.38 -24.44
CA SER A 439 37.16 9.18 -24.25
C SER A 439 36.42 8.83 -22.94
N CYS A 440 35.71 9.81 -22.37
CA CYS A 440 34.91 9.62 -21.17
C CYS A 440 33.77 8.61 -21.42
N TYR A 441 33.38 7.88 -20.38
CA TYR A 441 32.35 6.83 -20.44
C TYR A 441 31.01 7.35 -20.97
N SER A 442 30.63 8.59 -20.68
CA SER A 442 29.41 9.22 -21.20
C SER A 442 29.47 9.39 -22.71
N THR A 443 30.63 9.73 -23.28
CA THR A 443 30.83 9.86 -24.73
C THR A 443 30.84 8.48 -25.40
N ARG A 444 31.49 7.49 -24.78
CA ARG A 444 31.49 6.11 -25.28
C ARG A 444 30.08 5.51 -25.31
N LEU A 445 29.27 5.81 -24.30
CA LEU A 445 27.87 5.39 -24.25
C LEU A 445 27.07 5.95 -25.43
N LEU A 446 27.28 7.22 -25.81
CA LEU A 446 26.61 7.81 -26.98
C LEU A 446 27.02 7.13 -28.30
N PHE A 447 28.29 6.73 -28.45
CA PHE A 447 28.71 5.96 -29.62
C PHE A 447 28.09 4.57 -29.67
N ILE A 448 27.99 3.89 -28.53
CA ILE A 448 27.30 2.58 -28.42
C ILE A 448 25.82 2.73 -28.77
N ALA A 449 25.17 3.78 -28.24
CA ALA A 449 23.78 4.10 -28.55
C ALA A 449 23.59 4.34 -30.04
N HIS A 450 24.45 5.16 -30.65
CA HIS A 450 24.40 5.45 -32.08
C HIS A 450 24.64 4.20 -32.94
N GLU A 451 25.58 3.33 -32.58
CA GLU A 451 25.80 2.07 -33.31
C GLU A 451 24.59 1.13 -33.20
N TYR A 452 23.98 1.04 -32.02
CA TYR A 452 22.80 0.21 -31.76
C TYR A 452 21.56 0.72 -32.52
N LEU A 453 21.28 2.02 -32.42
CA LEU A 453 20.16 2.67 -33.08
C LEU A 453 20.37 2.75 -34.60
N GLY A 454 21.59 3.00 -35.04
CA GLY A 454 21.98 3.08 -36.45
C GLY A 454 21.80 1.76 -37.20
N LYS A 455 22.13 0.62 -36.57
CA LYS A 455 21.86 -0.73 -37.13
C LYS A 455 20.37 -0.98 -37.41
N ARG A 456 19.48 -0.18 -36.81
CA ARG A 456 18.02 -0.28 -36.95
C ARG A 456 17.42 0.91 -37.71
N SER A 457 18.26 1.82 -38.22
CA SER A 457 17.84 3.09 -38.83
C SER A 457 17.01 3.99 -37.90
N TRP A 458 17.15 3.81 -36.59
CA TRP A 458 16.41 4.57 -35.57
C TRP A 458 17.18 5.77 -35.03
N CYS A 459 18.44 5.94 -35.41
CA CYS A 459 19.24 7.11 -35.02
C CYS A 459 18.67 8.45 -35.52
N CYS A 460 17.65 8.43 -36.40
CA CYS A 460 16.95 9.61 -36.89
C CYS A 460 15.43 9.58 -36.63
N HIS A 461 14.95 8.68 -35.77
CA HIS A 461 13.51 8.44 -35.59
C HIS A 461 12.77 9.64 -34.98
N GLU A 462 13.50 10.53 -34.29
CA GLU A 462 13.05 11.80 -33.70
C GLU A 462 13.70 13.02 -34.39
N ASN A 463 13.84 13.01 -35.72
CA ASN A 463 14.55 14.05 -36.50
C ASN A 463 16.05 14.23 -36.19
N GLY A 464 16.66 13.30 -35.44
CA GLY A 464 18.08 13.35 -35.06
C GLY A 464 18.38 14.27 -33.87
N GLU A 465 17.39 14.50 -33.00
CA GLU A 465 17.55 15.20 -31.71
C GLU A 465 18.41 14.45 -30.67
#